data_AF-A0A9P5AXY9-F1
#
_entry.id   AF-A0A9P5AXY9-F1
#
_cell.length_a   1.000
_cell.length_b   1.000
_cell.length_c   1.000
_cell.angle_alpha   90.00
_cell.angle_beta   90.00
_cell.angle_gamma   90.00
#
_symmetry.space_group_name_H-M   'P 1'
#
loop_
_entity.id
_entity.type
_entity.pdbx_description
1 polymer ?
#
loop_
_entity_poly.entity_id
_entity_poly.type
_entity_poly.pdbx_seq_one_letter_code
_entity_poly.pdbx_strand_id
1 'polypeptide(L)'
;MASQQLPQLNIDRYVVIHVATTCDEHGVYVTKDSAEVIELGWILVDANSLEEITHESVLVKPVNTPITPLCTSLTTLTWEHVRNAGTFRDAITRFDTFATE
;
A
#
# COMPACT_ATOMS: atom_id res chain seq x y z
N MET A 1 -13.27 -5.55 -40.01
CA MET A 1 -13.78 -5.39 -38.63
C MET A 1 -13.16 -4.12 -38.08
N ALA A 2 -13.96 -3.11 -37.76
CA ALA A 2 -13.44 -1.83 -37.27
C ALA A 2 -12.93 -2.03 -35.83
N SER A 3 -11.63 -1.82 -35.63
CA SER A 3 -11.02 -1.70 -34.31
C SER A 3 -11.64 -0.50 -33.61
N GLN A 4 -12.50 -0.74 -32.63
CA GLN A 4 -13.00 0.32 -31.76
C GLN A 4 -11.81 0.85 -30.96
N GLN A 5 -11.36 2.05 -31.31
CA GLN A 5 -10.33 2.76 -30.59
C GLN A 5 -10.90 3.11 -29.21
N LEU A 6 -10.34 2.50 -28.17
CA LEU A 6 -10.72 2.81 -26.79
C LEU A 6 -10.54 4.32 -26.57
N PRO A 7 -11.43 4.98 -25.81
CA PRO A 7 -11.28 6.39 -25.49
C PRO A 7 -9.90 6.60 -24.86
N GLN A 8 -9.10 7.47 -25.45
CA GLN A 8 -7.80 7.80 -24.90
C GLN A 8 -8.03 8.63 -23.65
N LEU A 9 -7.85 8.00 -22.48
CA LEU A 9 -7.86 8.69 -21.20
C LEU A 9 -6.66 9.65 -21.20
N ASN A 10 -6.93 10.95 -21.17
CA ASN A 10 -5.87 11.96 -21.03
C ASN A 10 -5.48 12.04 -19.56
N ILE A 11 -4.65 11.10 -19.14
CA ILE A 11 -4.11 11.02 -17.77
C ILE A 11 -2.81 11.81 -17.74
N ASP A 12 -2.69 12.75 -16.79
CA ASP A 12 -1.45 13.53 -16.60
C ASP A 12 -0.50 12.86 -15.60
N ARG A 13 -1.04 12.09 -14.66
CA ARG A 13 -0.31 11.47 -13.55
C ARG A 13 -0.91 10.10 -13.20
N TYR A 14 -0.05 9.14 -12.89
CA TYR A 14 -0.45 7.90 -12.23
C TYR A 14 -0.05 7.93 -10.76
N VAL A 15 -0.90 7.38 -9.90
CA VAL A 15 -0.56 7.08 -8.50
C VAL A 15 -0.52 5.57 -8.37
N VAL A 16 0.68 5.01 -8.19
CA VAL A 16 0.88 3.59 -7.94
C VAL A 16 0.82 3.37 -6.44
N ILE A 17 -0.08 2.50 -5.98
CA ILE A 17 -0.26 2.21 -4.55
C ILE A 17 0.24 0.79 -4.25
N HIS A 18 1.08 0.67 -3.23
CA HIS A 18 1.47 -0.61 -2.64
C HIS A 18 0.88 -0.72 -1.24
N VAL A 19 0.22 -1.85 -0.96
CA VAL A 19 -0.32 -2.16 0.37
C VAL A 19 0.17 -3.53 0.81
N ALA A 20 0.80 -3.57 1.98
CA ALA A 20 1.08 -4.80 2.68
C ALA A 20 0.09 -4.96 3.85
N THR A 21 -0.38 -6.18 4.06
CA THR A 21 -1.31 -6.51 5.16
C THR A 21 -0.78 -7.68 5.97
N THR A 22 -1.23 -7.78 7.22
CA THR A 22 -1.09 -9.00 7.99
C THR A 22 -1.75 -10.16 7.27
N CYS A 23 -1.15 -11.35 7.29
CA CYS A 23 -1.71 -12.57 6.73
C CYS A 23 -1.19 -13.81 7.47
N ASP A 24 -1.82 -14.96 7.24
CA ASP A 24 -1.35 -16.27 7.68
C ASP A 24 -1.57 -17.33 6.57
N GLU A 25 -1.00 -18.52 6.73
CA GLU A 25 -1.01 -19.58 5.69
C GLU A 25 -2.40 -20.14 5.42
N HIS A 26 -3.29 -20.12 6.41
CA HIS A 26 -4.56 -20.83 6.36
C HIS A 26 -5.79 -19.91 6.50
N GLY A 27 -5.60 -18.61 6.70
CA GLY A 27 -6.70 -17.67 6.95
C GLY A 27 -7.38 -17.88 8.31
N VAL A 28 -6.70 -18.50 9.29
CA VAL A 28 -7.31 -18.92 10.57
C VAL A 28 -7.10 -17.86 11.65
N TYR A 29 -5.88 -17.36 11.78
CA TYR A 29 -5.53 -16.29 12.72
C TYR A 29 -5.71 -14.92 12.10
N VAL A 30 -5.49 -14.82 10.79
CA VAL A 30 -5.68 -13.59 10.02
C VAL A 30 -6.63 -13.88 8.88
N THR A 31 -7.92 -13.77 9.18
CA THR A 31 -8.97 -13.85 8.17
C THR A 31 -8.89 -12.66 7.21
N LYS A 32 -9.51 -12.80 6.03
CA LYS A 32 -9.58 -11.71 5.04
C LYS A 32 -10.20 -10.43 5.62
N ASP A 33 -11.23 -10.56 6.46
CA ASP A 33 -11.95 -9.42 7.03
C ASP A 33 -11.23 -8.82 8.25
N SER A 34 -10.27 -9.55 8.84
CA SER A 34 -9.48 -9.08 9.98
C SER A 34 -8.10 -8.56 9.60
N ALA A 35 -7.68 -8.69 8.34
CA ALA A 35 -6.36 -8.28 7.89
C ALA A 35 -6.16 -6.77 8.10
N GLU A 36 -5.05 -6.40 8.73
CA GLU A 36 -4.70 -5.00 9.00
C GLU A 36 -3.58 -4.56 8.06
N VAL A 37 -3.65 -3.32 7.57
CA VAL A 37 -2.57 -2.70 6.79
C VAL A 37 -1.35 -2.51 7.70
N ILE A 38 -0.17 -2.91 7.22
CA ILE A 38 1.11 -2.79 7.92
C ILE A 38 2.13 -1.94 7.16
N GLU A 39 1.89 -1.69 5.88
CA GLU A 39 2.62 -0.72 5.06
C GLU A 39 1.69 -0.13 4.00
N LEU A 40 1.80 1.18 3.81
CA LEU A 40 1.20 1.91 2.71
C LEU A 40 2.29 2.67 1.98
N GLY A 41 2.55 2.31 0.73
CA GLY A 41 3.50 2.99 -0.16
C GLY A 41 2.79 3.58 -1.37
N TRP A 42 3.30 4.71 -1.87
CA TRP A 42 2.81 5.30 -3.10
C TRP A 42 3.93 5.92 -3.93
N ILE A 43 3.73 5.90 -5.25
CA ILE A 43 4.59 6.55 -6.23
C ILE A 43 3.73 7.41 -7.15
N LEU A 44 4.09 8.69 -7.27
CA LEU A 44 3.55 9.58 -8.29
C LEU A 44 4.39 9.46 -9.56
N VAL A 45 3.76 9.19 -10.69
CA VAL A 45 4.44 8.96 -11.97
C VAL A 45 3.91 9.94 -13.02
N ASP A 46 4.80 10.57 -13.79
CA ASP A 46 4.43 11.37 -14.95
C ASP A 46 3.87 10.46 -16.05
N ALA A 47 2.67 10.74 -16.54
CA ALA A 47 2.02 9.85 -17.50
C ALA A 47 2.66 9.86 -18.91
N ASN A 48 3.46 10.87 -19.23
CA ASN A 48 4.13 10.99 -20.53
C ASN A 48 5.51 10.36 -20.51
N SER A 49 6.35 10.70 -19.52
CA SER A 49 7.73 10.19 -19.43
C SER A 49 7.81 8.83 -18.74
N LEU A 50 6.79 8.45 -17.96
CA LEU A 50 6.79 7.30 -17.05
C LEU A 50 7.88 7.36 -15.98
N GLU A 51 8.37 8.56 -15.66
CA GLU A 51 9.34 8.78 -14.60
C GLU A 51 8.65 8.98 -13.25
N GLU A 52 9.29 8.50 -12.19
CA GLU A 52 8.87 8.71 -10.81
C GLU A 52 9.11 10.18 -10.41
N ILE A 53 8.04 10.85 -10.00
CA ILE A 53 8.09 12.22 -9.49
C ILE A 53 8.32 12.20 -7.96
N THR A 54 7.67 11.28 -7.27
CA THR A 54 7.74 11.16 -5.81
C THR A 54 7.49 9.71 -5.40
N HIS A 55 8.18 9.25 -4.37
CA HIS A 55 8.03 7.92 -3.81
C HIS A 55 8.10 8.02 -2.29
N GLU A 56 7.06 7.51 -1.62
CA GLU A 56 6.97 7.48 -0.17
C GLU A 56 6.37 6.17 0.32
N SER A 57 6.70 5.80 1.56
CA SER A 57 6.00 4.75 2.28
C SER A 57 5.92 5.04 3.77
N VAL A 58 4.90 4.47 4.40
CA VAL A 58 4.67 4.55 5.84
C VAL A 58 4.33 3.17 6.39
N LEU A 59 4.96 2.83 7.51
CA LEU A 59 4.62 1.62 8.26
C LEU A 59 3.44 1.89 9.18
N VAL A 60 2.65 0.84 9.41
CA VAL A 60 1.48 0.87 10.30
C VAL A 60 1.61 -0.24 11.33
N LYS A 61 1.35 0.10 12.59
CA LYS A 61 1.29 -0.87 13.68
C LYS A 61 -0.07 -1.59 13.69
N PRO A 62 -0.12 -2.92 13.47
CA PRO A 62 -1.36 -3.68 13.61
C PRO A 62 -1.78 -3.76 15.08
N VAL A 63 -3.10 -3.82 15.34
CA VAL A 63 -3.67 -3.79 16.70
C VAL A 63 -4.21 -5.16 17.11
N ASN A 64 -4.84 -5.88 16.19
CA ASN A 64 -5.62 -7.09 16.49
C ASN A 64 -4.99 -8.37 15.92
N THR A 65 -4.12 -8.23 14.92
CA THR A 65 -3.53 -9.34 14.18
C THR A 65 -2.02 -9.38 14.34
N PRO A 66 -1.42 -10.59 14.46
CA PRO A 66 0.02 -10.73 14.59
C PRO A 66 0.73 -10.59 13.24
N ILE A 67 1.99 -10.17 13.27
CA ILE A 67 2.92 -10.40 12.16
C ILE A 67 3.35 -11.87 12.20
N THR A 68 2.83 -12.68 11.27
CA THR A 68 3.18 -14.10 11.17
C THR A 68 4.50 -14.32 10.42
N PRO A 69 5.10 -15.52 10.50
CA PRO A 69 6.27 -15.87 9.68
C PRO A 69 6.00 -15.77 8.18
N LEU A 70 4.82 -16.18 7.70
CA LEU A 70 4.44 -16.03 6.29
C LEU A 70 4.39 -14.56 5.90
N CYS A 71 3.73 -13.73 6.71
CA CYS A 71 3.66 -12.28 6.50
C CYS A 71 5.06 -11.68 6.37
N THR A 72 5.97 -12.06 7.27
CA THR A 72 7.37 -11.63 7.23
C THR A 72 8.07 -12.11 5.95
N SER A 73 7.83 -13.36 5.53
CA SER A 73 8.45 -13.90 4.30
C SER A 73 7.99 -13.17 3.03
N LEU A 74 6.73 -12.70 2.99
CA LEU A 74 6.16 -12.04 1.82
C LEU A 74 6.49 -10.55 1.75
N THR A 75 6.63 -9.90 2.91
CA THR A 75 6.75 -8.43 3.01
C THR A 75 8.11 -7.97 3.51
N THR A 76 8.93 -8.87 4.04
CA THR A 76 10.17 -8.59 4.80
C THR A 76 9.96 -7.83 6.12
N LEU A 77 8.72 -7.51 6.48
CA LEU A 77 8.38 -6.77 7.70
C LEU A 77 8.30 -7.69 8.91
N THR A 78 8.99 -7.31 9.98
CA THR A 78 8.94 -7.98 11.28
C THR A 78 8.16 -7.13 12.28
N TRP A 79 7.78 -7.73 13.41
CA TRP A 79 7.21 -6.97 14.54
C TRP A 79 8.09 -5.80 14.97
N GLU A 80 9.42 -5.96 14.94
CA GLU A 80 10.36 -4.91 15.34
C GLU A 80 10.31 -3.68 14.43
N HIS A 81 9.98 -3.85 13.14
CA HIS A 81 9.78 -2.74 12.21
C HIS A 81 8.51 -1.94 12.54
N VAL A 82 7.41 -2.63 12.87
CA VAL A 82 6.08 -2.01 13.01
C VAL A 82 5.69 -1.64 14.43
N ARG A 83 6.35 -2.16 15.47
CA ARG A 83 5.92 -1.97 16.88
C ARG A 83 5.89 -0.51 17.35
N ASN A 84 6.72 0.33 16.73
CA ASN A 84 6.85 1.77 16.99
C ASN A 84 6.29 2.63 15.84
N ALA A 85 5.66 2.00 14.84
CA ALA A 85 5.05 2.70 13.74
C ALA A 85 3.75 3.40 14.16
N GLY A 86 3.27 4.29 13.30
CA GLY A 86 2.01 5.01 13.49
C GLY A 86 0.78 4.12 13.34
N THR A 87 -0.39 4.73 13.53
CA THR A 87 -1.67 4.09 13.28
C THR A 87 -2.02 4.11 11.79
N PHE A 88 -3.00 3.31 11.38
CA PHE A 88 -3.53 3.37 10.02
C PHE A 88 -4.09 4.75 9.68
N ARG A 89 -4.65 5.46 10.67
CA ARG A 89 -5.09 6.85 10.51
C ARG A 89 -3.94 7.76 10.12
N ASP A 90 -2.79 7.63 10.79
CA ASP A 90 -1.62 8.47 10.51
C ASP A 90 -1.11 8.22 9.08
N ALA A 91 -1.15 6.98 8.61
CA ALA A 91 -0.80 6.62 7.24
C ALA A 91 -1.74 7.28 6.21
N ILE A 92 -3.05 7.22 6.43
CA ILE A 92 -4.03 7.87 5.56
C ILE A 92 -3.88 9.40 5.59
N THR A 93 -3.62 10.00 6.76
CA THR A 93 -3.37 11.44 6.86
C THR A 93 -2.11 11.85 6.09
N ARG A 94 -1.04 11.04 6.11
CA ARG A 94 0.17 11.31 5.31
C ARG A 94 -0.13 11.24 3.80
N PHE A 95 -0.88 10.24 3.37
CA PHE A 95 -1.30 10.09 1.98
C PHE A 95 -2.24 11.22 1.52
N ASP A 96 -3.19 11.62 2.35
CA ASP A 96 -4.11 12.73 2.08
C ASP A 96 -3.35 14.05 1.92
N THR A 97 -2.39 14.31 2.81
CA THR A 97 -1.47 15.47 2.68
C THR A 97 -0.80 15.46 1.31
N PHE A 98 -0.17 14.34 0.93
CA PHE A 98 0.45 14.17 -0.39
C PHE A 98 -0.53 14.39 -1.55
N ALA A 99 -1.76 13.90 -1.46
CA ALA A 99 -2.75 14.02 -2.53
C ALA A 99 -3.32 15.45 -2.70
N THR A 100 -3.13 16.31 -1.70
CA THR A 100 -3.61 17.70 -1.68
C THR A 100 -2.51 18.75 -1.90
N GLU A 101 -1.24 18.33 -1.91
CA GLU A 101 -0.09 19.16 -2.31
C GLU A 101 -0.15 19.53 -3.80
#